data_AF-A0A2N2H9Y9-F1
#
_entry.id   AF-A0A2N2H9Y9-F1
#
_cell.length_a   1.000
_cell.length_b   1.000
_cell.length_c   1.000
_cell.angle_alpha   90.00
_cell.angle_beta   90.00
_cell.angle_gamma   90.00
#
_symmetry.space_group_name_H-M   'P 1'
#
loop_
_entity.id
_entity.type
_entity.pdbx_description
1 polymer ?
#
loop_
_entity_poly.entity_id
_entity_poly.type
_entity_poly.pdbx_seq_one_letter_code
_entity_poly.pdbx_strand_id
1 'polypeptide(L)'
;MKTMKVLTLGFFLLCAVCSAAQGFTLDKDARMALMWQVQKNVSDSDLEFMKKKGINLIQSFAVATWSDEEIKNYLDRAEKHKLGVIMTIIQFKSKGKEGFTLDSDRASAFIRKWKDHPAVYAWHPFDEPTNPDAAVPKPFQRQFYSFIKKIDNSHKVFLSWNATSEAHYRETFDETAFDILDIHAYVRDVPGRRQQSLLDQHKKHRKKAYPVLITVRAFNGGNRPDLSPDGLRKQYQFFFKENRVTDNIGFYGWDLSPNRGINQNPDIMRQFRDLIF
;
A
#
# COMPACT_ATOMS: atom_id res chain seq x y z
N MET A 1 35.43 -64.40 32.37
CA MET A 1 35.34 -62.93 32.29
C MET A 1 34.70 -62.54 30.97
N LYS A 2 33.42 -62.14 30.99
CA LYS A 2 32.66 -61.69 29.81
C LYS A 2 32.66 -60.16 29.81
N THR A 3 33.21 -59.55 28.78
CA THR A 3 33.20 -58.10 28.55
C THR A 3 31.95 -57.72 27.76
N MET A 4 31.03 -56.99 28.42
CA MET A 4 29.86 -56.35 27.79
C MET A 4 30.30 -55.05 27.10
N LYS A 5 30.11 -54.96 25.78
CA LYS A 5 30.16 -53.69 25.04
C LYS A 5 28.78 -53.03 25.13
N VAL A 6 28.72 -51.87 25.79
CA VAL A 6 27.54 -50.99 25.78
C VAL A 6 27.58 -50.18 24.50
N LEU A 7 26.58 -50.34 23.64
CA LEU A 7 26.36 -49.52 22.46
C LEU A 7 25.51 -48.31 22.87
N THR A 8 26.10 -47.11 22.85
CA THR A 8 25.37 -45.86 23.10
C THR A 8 24.76 -45.40 21.77
N LEU A 9 23.45 -45.52 21.64
CA LEU A 9 22.68 -45.04 20.49
C LEU A 9 22.42 -43.53 20.66
N GLY A 10 23.16 -42.69 19.94
CA GLY A 10 22.93 -41.24 19.91
C GLY A 10 21.72 -40.88 19.05
N PHE A 11 20.62 -40.48 19.69
CA PHE A 11 19.45 -39.92 19.03
C PHE A 11 19.73 -38.45 18.66
N PHE A 12 19.99 -38.18 17.38
CA PHE A 12 20.02 -36.81 16.85
C PHE A 12 18.57 -36.38 16.56
N LEU A 13 17.98 -35.62 17.47
CA LEU A 13 16.70 -34.93 17.24
C LEU A 13 17.00 -33.67 16.41
N LEU A 14 16.83 -33.73 15.09
CA LEU A 14 16.77 -32.54 14.24
C LEU A 14 15.46 -31.80 14.55
N CYS A 15 15.50 -30.85 15.49
CA CYS A 15 14.46 -29.82 15.61
C CYS A 15 14.57 -28.88 14.40
N ALA A 16 13.89 -29.23 13.31
CA ALA A 16 13.55 -28.25 12.28
C ALA A 16 12.58 -27.24 12.90
N VAL A 17 13.13 -26.15 13.45
CA VAL A 17 12.33 -24.99 13.82
C VAL A 17 11.84 -24.40 12.50
N CYS A 18 10.64 -24.80 12.07
CA CYS A 18 9.86 -24.03 11.11
C CYS A 18 9.54 -22.69 11.77
N SER A 19 10.47 -21.73 11.67
CA SER A 19 10.16 -20.33 11.86
C SER A 19 9.20 -19.99 10.75
N ALA A 20 7.90 -19.95 11.07
CA ALA A 20 6.92 -19.36 10.18
C ALA A 20 7.43 -17.94 9.90
N ALA A 21 7.78 -17.66 8.64
CA ALA A 21 8.27 -16.35 8.24
C ALA A 21 7.22 -15.33 8.68
N GLN A 22 7.53 -14.57 9.72
CA GLN A 22 6.68 -13.49 10.16
C GLN A 22 6.84 -12.40 9.11
N GLY A 23 5.78 -12.17 8.33
CA GLY A 23 5.71 -11.06 7.38
C GLY A 23 5.98 -9.71 8.06
N PHE A 24 6.16 -8.67 7.26
CA PHE A 24 6.53 -7.36 7.78
C PHE A 24 5.47 -6.87 8.76
N THR A 25 5.90 -6.47 9.95
CA THR A 25 5.02 -5.85 10.94
C THR A 25 5.56 -4.48 11.31
N LEU A 26 4.65 -3.52 11.43
CA LEU A 26 4.96 -2.24 12.06
C LEU A 26 4.77 -2.39 13.56
N ASP A 27 5.59 -1.67 14.33
CA ASP A 27 5.32 -1.52 15.76
C ASP A 27 3.91 -0.95 15.94
N LYS A 28 3.20 -1.39 16.99
CA LYS A 28 1.80 -1.02 17.23
C LYS A 28 1.55 0.51 17.29
N ASP A 29 2.58 1.27 17.67
CA ASP A 29 2.55 2.72 17.81
C ASP A 29 3.27 3.43 16.66
N ALA A 30 3.84 2.68 15.70
CA ALA A 30 4.50 3.25 14.54
C ALA A 30 3.47 3.83 13.57
N ARG A 31 3.66 5.09 13.22
CA ARG A 31 2.92 5.75 12.16
C ARG A 31 3.25 5.14 10.80
N MET A 32 2.24 4.87 9.98
CA MET A 32 2.43 4.49 8.59
C MET A 32 2.87 5.69 7.75
N ALA A 33 3.96 5.53 7.02
CA ALA A 33 4.48 6.50 6.07
C ALA A 33 4.76 5.78 4.75
N LEU A 34 3.87 5.98 3.78
CA LEU A 34 3.83 5.26 2.52
C LEU A 34 4.43 6.08 1.39
N MET A 35 5.27 5.45 0.58
CA MET A 35 5.70 5.98 -0.71
C MET A 35 5.07 5.17 -1.84
N TRP A 36 4.20 5.81 -2.63
CA TRP A 36 3.59 5.21 -3.81
C TRP A 36 4.49 5.34 -5.04
N GLN A 37 4.28 4.42 -5.99
CA GLN A 37 4.94 4.45 -7.31
C GLN A 37 6.46 4.30 -7.21
N VAL A 38 6.92 3.39 -6.35
CA VAL A 38 8.31 2.98 -6.25
C VAL A 38 8.54 1.81 -7.21
N GLN A 39 9.25 2.05 -8.31
CA GLN A 39 9.41 1.05 -9.39
C GLN A 39 10.42 -0.06 -9.05
N LYS A 40 10.37 -1.16 -9.80
CA LYS A 40 11.26 -2.33 -9.64
C LYS A 40 12.76 -2.02 -9.74
N ASN A 41 13.12 -0.94 -10.42
CA ASN A 41 14.49 -0.47 -10.60
C ASN A 41 14.92 0.60 -9.58
N VAL A 42 14.15 0.82 -8.51
CA VAL A 42 14.52 1.73 -7.41
C VAL A 42 15.91 1.41 -6.85
N SER A 43 16.74 2.44 -6.65
CA SER A 43 18.11 2.25 -6.16
C SER A 43 18.13 2.01 -4.63
N ASP A 44 19.17 1.33 -4.14
CA ASP A 44 19.41 1.20 -2.69
C ASP A 44 19.56 2.57 -2.01
N SER A 45 20.16 3.55 -2.70
CA SER A 45 20.29 4.91 -2.19
C SER A 45 18.94 5.62 -2.02
N ASP A 46 17.98 5.35 -2.90
CA ASP A 46 16.63 5.91 -2.80
C ASP A 46 15.87 5.29 -1.63
N LEU A 47 15.93 3.97 -1.48
CA LEU A 47 15.30 3.27 -0.35
C LEU A 47 15.92 3.69 0.98
N GLU A 48 17.24 3.86 1.05
CA GLU A 48 17.93 4.37 2.22
C GLU A 48 17.50 5.80 2.56
N PHE A 49 17.38 6.66 1.54
CA PHE A 49 16.88 8.02 1.73
C PHE A 49 15.43 8.05 2.24
N MET A 50 14.55 7.24 1.64
CA MET A 50 13.17 7.06 2.11
C MET A 50 13.13 6.62 3.57
N LYS A 51 13.93 5.61 3.93
CA LYS A 51 13.97 5.08 5.30
C LYS A 51 14.43 6.15 6.29
N LYS A 52 15.48 6.90 5.97
CA LYS A 52 15.95 8.05 6.77
C LYS A 52 14.90 9.13 6.92
N LYS A 53 14.03 9.29 5.91
CA LYS A 53 12.87 10.18 5.94
C LYS A 53 11.68 9.65 6.72
N GLY A 54 11.79 8.47 7.32
CA GLY A 54 10.72 7.87 8.12
C GLY A 54 9.67 7.14 7.29
N ILE A 55 9.87 6.99 5.97
CA ILE A 55 9.05 6.08 5.15
C ILE A 55 9.29 4.66 5.63
N ASN A 56 8.22 3.91 5.83
CA ASN A 56 8.25 2.53 6.28
C ASN A 56 7.43 1.58 5.41
N LEU A 57 6.64 2.12 4.47
CA LEU A 57 5.89 1.37 3.49
C LEU A 57 6.19 1.89 2.08
N ILE A 58 6.30 0.97 1.12
CA ILE A 58 6.42 1.29 -0.31
C ILE A 58 5.40 0.51 -1.12
N GLN A 59 5.08 1.02 -2.30
CA GLN A 59 4.09 0.43 -3.18
C GLN A 59 4.49 0.67 -4.65
N SER A 60 4.18 -0.32 -5.49
CA SER A 60 4.17 -0.17 -6.95
C SER A 60 2.84 -0.62 -7.53
N PHE A 61 2.24 0.22 -8.39
CA PHE A 61 0.98 -0.13 -9.05
C PHE A 61 1.13 -1.30 -10.03
N ALA A 62 2.33 -1.47 -10.59
CA ALA A 62 2.62 -2.45 -11.62
C ALA A 62 3.15 -3.79 -11.08
N VAL A 63 3.28 -3.97 -9.76
CA VAL A 63 3.98 -5.15 -9.19
C VAL A 63 3.43 -6.49 -9.70
N ALA A 64 2.11 -6.62 -9.86
CA ALA A 64 1.49 -7.85 -10.39
C ALA A 64 1.68 -8.09 -11.90
N THR A 65 2.27 -7.15 -12.65
CA THR A 65 2.62 -7.33 -14.07
C THR A 65 4.09 -7.64 -14.30
N TRP A 66 4.90 -7.64 -13.24
CA TRP A 66 6.34 -7.92 -13.32
C TRP A 66 6.59 -9.42 -13.40
N SER A 67 7.80 -9.80 -13.83
CA SER A 67 8.23 -11.19 -13.74
C SER A 67 8.45 -11.58 -12.29
N ASP A 68 8.46 -12.89 -12.00
CA ASP A 68 8.72 -13.36 -10.64
C ASP A 68 10.09 -12.92 -10.11
N GLU A 69 11.11 -12.91 -10.95
CA GLU A 69 12.46 -12.44 -10.60
C GLU A 69 12.45 -10.94 -10.23
N GLU A 70 11.71 -10.13 -10.99
CA GLU A 70 11.57 -8.71 -10.72
C GLU A 70 10.83 -8.44 -9.39
N ILE A 71 9.76 -9.19 -9.11
CA ILE A 71 9.05 -9.09 -7.83
C ILE A 71 9.96 -9.51 -6.68
N LYS A 72 10.65 -10.65 -6.82
CA LYS A 72 11.59 -11.12 -5.80
C LYS A 72 12.66 -10.07 -5.51
N ASN A 73 13.31 -9.55 -6.55
CA ASN A 73 14.38 -8.55 -6.41
C ASN A 73 13.87 -7.22 -5.81
N TYR A 74 12.60 -6.88 -6.01
CA TYR A 74 11.98 -5.71 -5.39
C TYR A 74 11.69 -5.95 -3.91
N LEU A 75 11.13 -7.11 -3.56
CA LEU A 75 10.84 -7.50 -2.18
C LEU A 75 12.11 -7.71 -1.35
N ASP A 76 13.15 -8.37 -1.89
CA ASP A 76 14.44 -8.56 -1.24
C ASP A 76 15.10 -7.21 -0.90
N ARG A 77 15.01 -6.22 -1.82
CA ARG A 77 15.51 -4.86 -1.57
C ARG A 77 14.72 -4.15 -0.50
N ALA A 78 13.40 -4.26 -0.52
CA ALA A 78 12.56 -3.69 0.53
C ALA A 78 12.89 -4.30 1.91
N GLU A 79 13.09 -5.61 1.98
CA GLU A 79 13.51 -6.32 3.20
C GLU A 79 14.87 -5.81 3.70
N LYS A 80 15.87 -5.73 2.81
CA LYS A 80 17.21 -5.21 3.13
C LYS A 80 17.15 -3.83 3.81
N HIS A 81 16.23 -2.96 3.38
CA HIS A 81 16.04 -1.62 3.94
C HIS A 81 14.94 -1.54 5.02
N LYS A 82 14.39 -2.68 5.45
CA LYS A 82 13.33 -2.78 6.47
C LYS A 82 12.11 -1.92 6.13
N LEU A 83 11.65 -2.07 4.88
CA LEU A 83 10.46 -1.43 4.33
C LEU A 83 9.40 -2.50 4.05
N GLY A 84 8.17 -2.24 4.47
CA GLY A 84 7.03 -3.07 4.11
C GLY A 84 6.53 -2.75 2.71
N VAL A 85 6.01 -3.74 2.02
CA VAL A 85 5.51 -3.63 0.65
C VAL A 85 4.00 -3.84 0.64
N ILE A 86 3.28 -2.87 0.09
CA ILE A 86 1.87 -3.02 -0.26
C ILE A 86 1.78 -3.58 -1.68
N MET A 87 1.32 -4.82 -1.80
CA MET A 87 1.27 -5.57 -3.05
C MET A 87 -0.03 -5.27 -3.81
N THR A 88 0.07 -4.49 -4.90
CA THR A 88 -1.08 -4.26 -5.80
C THR A 88 -1.41 -5.52 -6.59
N ILE A 89 -2.66 -5.95 -6.49
CA ILE A 89 -3.19 -7.17 -7.15
C ILE A 89 -4.43 -6.87 -8.02
N ILE A 90 -4.62 -5.60 -8.38
CA ILE A 90 -5.75 -5.13 -9.20
C ILE A 90 -5.83 -5.79 -10.59
N GLN A 91 -4.72 -6.34 -11.10
CA GLN A 91 -4.65 -6.99 -12.41
C GLN A 91 -5.46 -8.30 -12.50
N PHE A 92 -5.93 -8.84 -11.38
CA PHE A 92 -6.72 -10.07 -11.35
C PHE A 92 -8.22 -9.84 -11.40
N LYS A 93 -8.69 -8.59 -11.57
CA LYS A 93 -10.10 -8.32 -11.88
C LYS A 93 -10.28 -7.89 -13.32
N SER A 94 -11.42 -8.23 -13.90
CA SER A 94 -11.87 -7.68 -15.18
C SER A 94 -13.31 -7.17 -15.05
N LYS A 95 -13.70 -6.20 -15.89
CA LYS A 95 -15.07 -5.69 -15.97
C LYS A 95 -15.66 -6.16 -17.30
N GLY A 96 -16.62 -7.08 -17.23
CA GLY A 96 -17.40 -7.57 -18.37
C GLY A 96 -18.81 -6.99 -18.40
N LYS A 97 -19.64 -7.48 -19.33
CA LYS A 97 -21.06 -7.07 -19.45
C LYS A 97 -21.88 -7.39 -18.20
N GLU A 98 -21.54 -8.48 -17.51
CA GLU A 98 -22.25 -8.97 -16.32
C GLU A 98 -21.69 -8.39 -15.01
N GLY A 99 -20.72 -7.48 -15.09
CA GLY A 99 -20.07 -6.88 -13.94
C GLY A 99 -18.61 -7.32 -13.79
N PHE A 100 -18.12 -7.34 -12.55
CA PHE A 100 -16.73 -7.69 -12.27
C PHE A 100 -16.54 -9.19 -12.10
N THR A 101 -15.46 -9.69 -12.69
CA THR A 101 -14.98 -11.06 -12.45
C THR A 101 -13.60 -11.03 -11.82
N LEU A 102 -13.32 -12.02 -10.99
CA LEU A 102 -12.01 -12.27 -10.37
C LEU A 102 -11.40 -13.49 -11.05
N ASP A 103 -10.18 -13.34 -11.59
CA ASP A 103 -9.32 -14.46 -11.97
C ASP A 103 -8.75 -15.09 -10.70
N SER A 104 -9.55 -15.97 -10.09
CA SER A 104 -9.24 -16.58 -8.80
C SER A 104 -7.97 -17.44 -8.84
N ASP A 105 -7.68 -18.06 -9.98
CA ASP A 105 -6.55 -18.98 -10.10
C ASP A 105 -5.24 -18.20 -10.12
N ARG A 106 -5.15 -17.16 -10.96
CA ARG A 106 -3.97 -16.29 -10.99
C ARG A 106 -3.81 -15.52 -9.67
N ALA A 107 -4.90 -14.99 -9.11
CA ALA A 107 -4.83 -14.28 -7.83
C ALA A 107 -4.38 -15.20 -6.69
N SER A 108 -4.90 -16.43 -6.61
CA SER A 108 -4.52 -17.40 -5.59
C SER A 108 -3.07 -17.82 -5.73
N ALA A 109 -2.62 -18.14 -6.94
CA ALA A 109 -1.23 -18.48 -7.21
C ALA A 109 -0.28 -17.33 -6.82
N PHE A 110 -0.62 -16.09 -7.18
CA PHE A 110 0.17 -14.91 -6.84
C PHE A 110 0.27 -14.69 -5.33
N ILE A 111 -0.87 -14.68 -4.62
CA ILE A 111 -0.89 -14.44 -3.17
C ILE A 111 -0.11 -15.56 -2.44
N ARG A 112 -0.35 -16.83 -2.79
CA ARG A 112 0.36 -17.97 -2.17
C ARG A 112 1.86 -17.89 -2.36
N LYS A 113 2.31 -17.42 -3.53
CA LYS A 113 3.73 -17.33 -3.85
C LYS A 113 4.45 -16.27 -3.01
N TRP A 114 3.82 -15.11 -2.81
CA TRP A 114 4.49 -13.95 -2.22
C TRP A 114 4.16 -13.68 -0.76
N LYS A 115 3.07 -14.24 -0.23
CA LYS A 115 2.61 -13.95 1.14
C LYS A 115 3.67 -14.21 2.22
N ASP A 116 4.55 -15.19 2.05
CA ASP A 116 5.51 -15.56 3.08
C ASP A 116 6.83 -14.77 2.96
N HIS A 117 6.92 -13.83 2.01
CA HIS A 117 8.10 -12.97 1.89
C HIS A 117 8.15 -11.94 3.03
N PRO A 118 9.28 -11.78 3.76
CA PRO A 118 9.35 -10.91 4.93
C PRO A 118 8.99 -9.44 4.70
N ALA A 119 9.24 -8.90 3.49
CA ALA A 119 8.82 -7.55 3.13
C ALA A 119 7.32 -7.35 2.87
N VAL A 120 6.50 -8.39 2.64
CA VAL A 120 5.07 -8.19 2.33
C VAL A 120 4.33 -7.70 3.58
N TYR A 121 3.60 -6.59 3.43
CA TYR A 121 2.84 -5.97 4.52
C TYR A 121 1.32 -6.06 4.32
N ALA A 122 0.84 -5.77 3.10
CA ALA A 122 -0.58 -5.74 2.79
C ALA A 122 -0.86 -6.04 1.31
N TRP A 123 -2.11 -6.40 1.02
CA TRP A 123 -2.65 -6.60 -0.32
C TRP A 123 -3.52 -5.42 -0.73
N HIS A 124 -3.31 -4.86 -1.93
CA HIS A 124 -4.08 -3.75 -2.49
C HIS A 124 -4.87 -4.22 -3.73
N PRO A 125 -6.12 -4.70 -3.54
CA PRO A 125 -6.94 -5.23 -4.63
C PRO A 125 -7.66 -4.14 -5.45
N PHE A 126 -7.86 -2.95 -4.87
CA PHE A 126 -8.67 -1.90 -5.47
C PHE A 126 -7.99 -0.55 -5.34
N ASP A 127 -7.76 0.08 -6.48
CA ASP A 127 -7.40 1.49 -6.58
C ASP A 127 -8.65 2.28 -6.95
N GLU A 128 -9.00 3.26 -6.10
CA GLU A 128 -10.03 4.26 -6.34
C GLU A 128 -11.31 3.70 -6.98
N PRO A 129 -12.06 2.83 -6.27
CA PRO A 129 -13.19 2.07 -6.82
C PRO A 129 -14.39 2.94 -7.20
N THR A 130 -14.24 4.26 -7.25
CA THR A 130 -15.29 5.24 -7.57
C THR A 130 -15.12 5.84 -8.96
N ASN A 131 -14.07 5.46 -9.69
CA ASN A 131 -13.88 5.86 -11.08
C ASN A 131 -15.09 5.39 -11.91
N PRO A 132 -15.85 6.28 -12.58
CA PRO A 132 -17.08 5.92 -13.30
C PRO A 132 -16.92 4.75 -14.29
N ASP A 133 -15.77 4.68 -14.96
CA ASP A 133 -15.49 3.62 -15.95
C ASP A 133 -15.15 2.27 -15.30
N ALA A 134 -14.75 2.29 -14.03
CA ALA A 134 -14.21 1.14 -13.30
C ALA A 134 -14.81 0.96 -11.89
N ALA A 135 -15.99 1.56 -11.62
CA ALA A 135 -16.56 1.61 -10.28
C ALA A 135 -16.81 0.22 -9.73
N VAL A 136 -16.20 -0.14 -8.60
CA VAL A 136 -16.25 -1.49 -8.04
C VAL A 136 -17.36 -1.58 -6.99
N PRO A 137 -18.42 -2.37 -7.20
CA PRO A 137 -19.55 -2.41 -6.29
C PRO A 137 -19.21 -3.14 -4.98
N LYS A 138 -19.84 -2.74 -3.87
CA LYS A 138 -19.59 -3.31 -2.52
C LYS A 138 -19.61 -4.85 -2.46
N PRO A 139 -20.59 -5.56 -3.08
CA PRO A 139 -20.60 -7.02 -3.04
C PRO A 139 -19.32 -7.65 -3.61
N PHE A 140 -18.79 -7.11 -4.71
CA PHE A 140 -17.54 -7.60 -5.30
C PHE A 140 -16.34 -7.27 -4.40
N GLN A 141 -16.32 -6.11 -3.75
CA GLN A 141 -15.27 -5.78 -2.78
C GLN A 141 -15.25 -6.76 -1.60
N ARG A 142 -16.42 -7.08 -1.02
CA ARG A 142 -16.55 -8.10 0.03
C ARG A 142 -16.10 -9.49 -0.43
N GLN A 143 -16.46 -9.86 -1.65
CA GLN A 143 -16.06 -11.14 -2.26
C GLN A 143 -14.54 -11.23 -2.38
N PHE A 144 -13.90 -10.19 -2.92
CA PHE A 144 -12.44 -10.17 -3.09
C PHE A 144 -11.72 -10.13 -1.74
N TYR A 145 -12.17 -9.30 -0.80
CA TYR A 145 -11.65 -9.30 0.57
C TYR A 145 -11.71 -10.70 1.19
N SER A 146 -12.88 -11.35 1.14
CA SER A 146 -13.07 -12.70 1.66
C SER A 146 -12.18 -13.74 0.95
N PHE A 147 -11.98 -13.59 -0.36
CA PHE A 147 -11.08 -14.43 -1.13
C PHE A 147 -9.63 -14.30 -0.66
N ILE A 148 -9.12 -13.07 -0.47
CA ILE A 148 -7.76 -12.83 0.06
C ILE A 148 -7.64 -13.45 1.45
N LYS A 149 -8.57 -13.15 2.37
CA LYS A 149 -8.51 -13.64 3.75
C LYS A 149 -8.55 -15.17 3.86
N LYS A 150 -9.17 -15.87 2.91
CA LYS A 150 -9.14 -17.35 2.83
C LYS A 150 -7.77 -17.93 2.47
N ILE A 151 -6.96 -17.18 1.70
CA ILE A 151 -5.63 -17.63 1.24
C ILE A 151 -4.53 -17.14 2.20
N ASP A 152 -4.70 -15.91 2.68
CA ASP A 152 -3.78 -15.18 3.54
C ASP A 152 -4.57 -14.37 4.57
N ASN A 153 -4.72 -14.94 5.76
CA ASN A 153 -5.40 -14.29 6.86
C ASN A 153 -4.45 -13.38 7.68
N SER A 154 -3.13 -13.49 7.51
CA SER A 154 -2.15 -12.74 8.29
C SER A 154 -1.96 -11.32 7.78
N HIS A 155 -1.89 -11.12 6.47
CA HIS A 155 -1.67 -9.79 5.89
C HIS A 155 -2.97 -8.97 5.82
N LYS A 156 -2.80 -7.64 5.85
CA LYS A 156 -3.88 -6.67 5.79
C LYS A 156 -4.36 -6.47 4.36
N VAL A 157 -5.62 -6.08 4.18
CA VAL A 157 -6.14 -5.57 2.92
C VAL A 157 -6.19 -4.05 2.96
N PHE A 158 -5.50 -3.42 2.02
CA PHE A 158 -5.37 -1.98 1.87
C PHE A 158 -6.28 -1.49 0.74
N LEU A 159 -7.05 -0.44 0.97
CA LEU A 159 -7.95 0.17 -0.01
C LEU A 159 -7.58 1.63 -0.24
N SER A 160 -7.43 2.04 -1.51
CA SER A 160 -7.30 3.47 -1.87
C SER A 160 -8.66 4.06 -2.25
N TRP A 161 -8.96 5.23 -1.73
CA TRP A 161 -10.29 5.86 -1.83
C TRP A 161 -10.21 7.37 -2.09
N ASN A 162 -10.95 7.85 -3.09
CA ASN A 162 -10.88 9.25 -3.52
C ASN A 162 -12.25 9.91 -3.75
N ALA A 163 -13.33 9.31 -3.23
CA ALA A 163 -14.68 9.75 -3.55
C ALA A 163 -15.12 10.97 -2.76
N THR A 164 -15.83 11.89 -3.43
CA THR A 164 -16.23 13.18 -2.86
C THR A 164 -17.74 13.38 -2.79
N SER A 165 -18.53 12.40 -3.21
CA SER A 165 -20.00 12.50 -3.27
C SER A 165 -20.67 11.39 -2.46
N GLU A 166 -21.86 11.69 -1.94
CA GLU A 166 -22.70 10.73 -1.22
C GLU A 166 -23.02 9.49 -2.08
N ALA A 167 -23.30 9.69 -3.37
CA ALA A 167 -23.61 8.60 -4.30
C ALA A 167 -22.49 7.56 -4.36
N HIS A 168 -21.24 8.01 -4.49
CA HIS A 168 -20.10 7.10 -4.55
C HIS A 168 -19.94 6.30 -3.25
N TYR A 169 -20.10 6.94 -2.08
CA TYR A 169 -20.06 6.22 -0.79
C TYR A 169 -21.16 5.17 -0.69
N ARG A 170 -22.37 5.53 -1.14
CA ARG A 170 -23.52 4.63 -1.13
C ARG A 170 -23.31 3.40 -2.03
N GLU A 171 -22.63 3.58 -3.16
CA GLU A 171 -22.45 2.54 -4.18
C GLU A 171 -21.19 1.68 -3.99
N THR A 172 -20.10 2.27 -3.47
CA THR A 172 -18.77 1.66 -3.54
C THR A 172 -17.97 1.71 -2.23
N PHE A 173 -18.40 2.41 -1.18
CA PHE A 173 -17.67 2.40 0.10
C PHE A 173 -18.17 1.30 1.05
N ASP A 174 -17.29 0.39 1.45
CA ASP A 174 -17.65 -0.69 2.34
C ASP A 174 -16.57 -1.01 3.37
N GLU A 175 -16.81 -0.62 4.61
CA GLU A 175 -15.86 -0.79 5.70
C GLU A 175 -15.56 -2.26 6.01
N THR A 176 -16.38 -3.21 5.56
CA THR A 176 -16.12 -4.65 5.77
C THR A 176 -15.18 -5.26 4.73
N ALA A 177 -14.72 -4.50 3.74
CA ALA A 177 -13.94 -5.00 2.62
C ALA A 177 -12.46 -4.57 2.62
N PHE A 178 -11.97 -4.02 3.74
CA PHE A 178 -10.58 -3.63 3.94
C PHE A 178 -10.20 -3.61 5.43
N ASP A 179 -8.89 -3.61 5.69
CA ASP A 179 -8.29 -3.44 7.01
C ASP A 179 -7.67 -2.04 7.18
N ILE A 180 -7.12 -1.47 6.11
CA ILE A 180 -6.47 -0.15 6.08
C ILE A 180 -7.11 0.67 4.95
N LEU A 181 -7.43 1.93 5.23
CA LEU A 181 -7.95 2.87 4.23
C LEU A 181 -6.90 3.94 3.93
N ASP A 182 -6.58 4.15 2.66
CA ASP A 182 -5.89 5.33 2.18
C ASP A 182 -6.88 6.27 1.51
N ILE A 183 -6.99 7.48 2.05
CA ILE A 183 -7.70 8.58 1.41
C ILE A 183 -6.75 9.18 0.38
N HIS A 184 -6.91 8.71 -0.86
CA HIS A 184 -6.11 9.09 -2.00
C HIS A 184 -6.55 10.48 -2.49
N ALA A 185 -5.95 11.51 -1.90
CA ALA A 185 -6.30 12.89 -2.17
C ALA A 185 -5.38 13.44 -3.27
N TYR A 186 -5.74 13.28 -4.55
CA TYR A 186 -5.05 14.01 -5.62
C TYR A 186 -5.30 15.52 -5.48
N VAL A 187 -4.43 16.18 -4.72
CA VAL A 187 -4.58 17.59 -4.41
C VAL A 187 -4.19 18.44 -5.62
N ARG A 188 -4.86 19.58 -5.75
CA ARG A 188 -4.29 20.74 -6.41
C ARG A 188 -3.15 21.28 -5.52
N ASP A 189 -2.36 22.21 -6.03
CA ASP A 189 -1.36 22.93 -5.23
C ASP A 189 -1.92 23.43 -3.88
N VAL A 190 -3.16 23.93 -3.89
CA VAL A 190 -3.91 24.36 -2.71
C VAL A 190 -5.12 23.44 -2.50
N PRO A 191 -5.22 22.76 -1.34
CA PRO A 191 -6.44 22.05 -0.94
C PRO A 191 -7.65 22.99 -0.96
N GLY A 192 -8.78 22.51 -1.47
CA GLY A 192 -10.00 23.32 -1.57
C GLY A 192 -11.26 22.50 -1.32
N ARG A 193 -12.39 22.95 -1.88
CA ARG A 193 -13.72 22.33 -1.67
C ARG A 193 -13.72 20.83 -1.92
N ARG A 194 -13.00 20.34 -2.95
CA ARG A 194 -12.93 18.91 -3.26
C ARG A 194 -12.32 18.10 -2.11
N GLN A 195 -11.21 18.57 -1.54
CA GLN A 195 -10.52 17.90 -0.43
C GLN A 195 -11.35 17.98 0.84
N GLN A 196 -12.00 19.12 1.11
CA GLN A 196 -12.92 19.22 2.24
C GLN A 196 -14.08 18.22 2.10
N SER A 197 -14.71 18.13 0.91
CA SER A 197 -15.78 17.16 0.66
C SER A 197 -15.31 15.71 0.81
N LEU A 198 -14.07 15.38 0.42
CA LEU A 198 -13.49 14.05 0.64
C LEU A 198 -13.46 13.70 2.14
N LEU A 199 -12.97 14.64 2.97
CA LEU A 199 -12.87 14.46 4.42
C LEU A 199 -14.25 14.44 5.09
N ASP A 200 -15.15 15.34 4.70
CA ASP A 200 -16.50 15.43 5.27
C ASP A 200 -17.29 14.14 5.00
N GLN A 201 -17.21 13.62 3.77
CA GLN A 201 -17.86 12.36 3.42
C GLN A 201 -17.24 11.20 4.20
N HIS A 202 -15.90 11.15 4.32
CA HIS A 202 -15.25 10.11 5.11
C HIS A 202 -15.72 10.14 6.58
N LYS A 203 -15.71 11.32 7.21
CA LYS A 203 -16.15 11.51 8.60
C LYS A 203 -17.61 11.11 8.79
N LYS A 204 -18.49 11.45 7.84
CA LYS A 204 -19.92 11.11 7.86
C LYS A 204 -20.16 9.60 7.77
N HIS A 205 -19.45 8.93 6.87
CA HIS A 205 -19.67 7.52 6.55
C HIS A 205 -18.87 6.55 7.40
N ARG A 206 -17.83 7.03 8.09
CA ARG A 206 -17.02 6.18 8.95
C ARG A 206 -17.83 5.66 10.13
N LYS A 207 -18.00 4.33 10.25
CA LYS A 207 -18.78 3.70 11.35
C LYS A 207 -17.92 2.93 12.33
N LYS A 208 -16.70 2.55 11.96
CA LYS A 208 -15.78 1.84 12.85
C LYS A 208 -14.38 2.43 12.87
N ALA A 209 -13.58 2.01 13.86
CA ALA A 209 -12.17 2.33 13.93
C ALA A 209 -11.37 1.42 12.99
N TYR A 210 -10.53 2.01 12.14
CA TYR A 210 -9.49 1.36 11.36
C TYR A 210 -8.36 2.37 11.11
N PRO A 211 -7.14 1.90 10.81
CA PRO A 211 -6.07 2.76 10.36
C PRO A 211 -6.48 3.49 9.07
N VAL A 212 -6.36 4.82 9.10
CA VAL A 212 -6.53 5.68 7.94
C VAL A 212 -5.18 6.28 7.60
N LEU A 213 -4.84 6.36 6.32
CA LEU A 213 -3.72 7.08 5.75
C LEU A 213 -4.26 8.16 4.81
N ILE A 214 -3.58 9.28 4.69
CA ILE A 214 -3.88 10.29 3.68
C ILE A 214 -2.69 10.42 2.75
N THR A 215 -2.90 10.08 1.48
CA THR A 215 -1.87 10.26 0.46
C THR A 215 -1.97 11.63 -0.21
N VAL A 216 -0.86 12.38 -0.18
CA VAL A 216 -0.70 13.68 -0.84
C VAL A 216 -0.05 13.53 -2.21
N ARG A 217 -0.35 14.45 -3.13
CA ARG A 217 0.28 14.48 -4.46
C ARG A 217 1.71 14.98 -4.35
N ALA A 218 2.65 14.23 -4.92
CA ALA A 218 4.08 14.57 -4.96
C ALA A 218 4.71 14.36 -6.36
N PHE A 219 4.03 14.83 -7.42
CA PHE A 219 4.55 14.77 -8.79
C PHE A 219 4.09 15.96 -9.63
N ASN A 220 4.85 16.28 -10.67
CA ASN A 220 4.56 17.27 -11.70
C ASN A 220 4.40 16.61 -13.08
N GLY A 221 3.75 17.30 -14.02
CA GLY A 221 3.48 16.76 -15.36
C GLY A 221 2.19 15.95 -15.50
N GLY A 222 1.91 15.54 -16.73
CA GLY A 222 0.62 14.99 -17.16
C GLY A 222 -0.40 16.09 -17.53
N ASN A 223 -1.68 15.83 -17.30
CA ASN A 223 -2.79 16.78 -17.50
C ASN A 223 -3.08 17.67 -16.27
N ARG A 224 -2.13 17.80 -15.34
CA ARG A 224 -2.29 18.56 -14.10
C ARG A 224 -1.28 19.70 -14.02
N PRO A 225 -1.66 20.86 -13.46
CA PRO A 225 -0.71 21.92 -13.15
C PRO A 225 0.38 21.42 -12.22
N ASP A 226 1.60 21.90 -12.42
CA ASP A 226 2.72 21.65 -11.50
C ASP A 226 2.38 22.17 -10.10
N LEU A 227 2.91 21.50 -9.07
CA LEU A 227 2.79 21.97 -7.70
C LEU A 227 3.54 23.29 -7.52
N SER A 228 2.95 24.21 -6.77
CA SER A 228 3.66 25.42 -6.33
C SER A 228 4.90 25.05 -5.49
N PRO A 229 5.87 25.96 -5.32
CA PRO A 229 7.07 25.73 -4.51
C PRO A 229 6.81 25.33 -3.04
N ASP A 230 5.59 25.51 -2.55
CA ASP A 230 5.12 25.16 -1.21
C ASP A 230 3.91 24.21 -1.19
N GLY A 231 3.56 23.63 -2.35
CA GLY A 231 2.36 22.82 -2.53
C GLY A 231 2.30 21.59 -1.62
N LEU A 232 3.42 20.88 -1.38
CA LEU A 232 3.44 19.76 -0.43
C LEU A 232 3.22 20.23 1.01
N ARG A 233 3.79 21.38 1.39
CA ARG A 233 3.61 21.96 2.73
C ARG A 233 2.16 22.37 2.96
N LYS A 234 1.53 23.02 1.98
CA LYS A 234 0.10 23.40 2.03
C LYS A 234 -0.82 22.19 2.16
N GLN A 235 -0.56 21.14 1.38
CA GLN A 235 -1.27 19.86 1.51
C GLN A 235 -1.12 19.28 2.91
N TYR A 236 0.12 19.23 3.41
CA TYR A 236 0.39 18.69 4.73
C TYR A 236 -0.32 19.47 5.84
N GLN A 237 -0.25 20.80 5.79
CA GLN A 237 -0.91 21.66 6.76
C GLN A 237 -2.43 21.43 6.79
N PHE A 238 -3.08 21.40 5.61
CA PHE A 238 -4.51 21.17 5.51
C PHE A 238 -4.95 19.83 6.10
N PHE A 239 -4.29 18.73 5.71
CA PHE A 239 -4.71 17.39 6.11
C PHE A 239 -4.31 17.02 7.54
N PHE A 240 -3.07 17.35 7.93
CA PHE A 240 -2.46 16.83 9.16
C PHE A 240 -2.37 17.86 10.29
N LYS A 241 -2.51 19.16 10.02
CA LYS A 241 -2.52 20.19 11.08
C LYS A 241 -3.90 20.76 11.32
N GLU A 242 -4.65 21.04 10.26
CA GLU A 242 -5.97 21.68 10.35
C GLU A 242 -7.10 20.65 10.52
N ASN A 243 -7.13 19.59 9.69
CA ASN A 243 -8.24 18.63 9.69
C ASN A 243 -8.04 17.37 10.55
N ARG A 244 -6.79 16.94 10.76
CA ARG A 244 -6.34 15.90 11.71
C ARG A 244 -7.18 14.61 11.70
N VAL A 245 -7.41 14.03 10.52
CA VAL A 245 -8.11 12.73 10.42
C VAL A 245 -7.20 11.55 10.83
N THR A 246 -5.89 11.71 10.62
CA THR A 246 -4.86 10.73 10.92
C THR A 246 -3.50 11.43 10.91
N ASP A 247 -2.50 10.81 11.51
CA ASP A 247 -1.09 11.18 11.34
C ASP A 247 -0.41 10.36 10.24
N ASN A 248 -0.99 9.23 9.83
CA ASN A 248 -0.42 8.37 8.78
C ASN A 248 -0.47 9.05 7.41
N ILE A 249 0.66 9.08 6.71
CA ILE A 249 0.86 9.86 5.50
C ILE A 249 1.31 8.98 4.34
N GLY A 250 0.81 9.29 3.15
CA GLY A 250 1.34 8.76 1.90
C GLY A 250 1.84 9.87 0.98
N PHE A 251 2.82 9.55 0.15
CA PHE A 251 3.29 10.42 -0.92
C PHE A 251 3.09 9.73 -2.26
N TYR A 252 2.27 10.34 -3.11
CA TYR A 252 2.04 9.85 -4.46
C TYR A 252 3.05 10.41 -5.44
N GLY A 253 4.00 9.56 -5.84
CA GLY A 253 4.83 9.80 -7.00
C GLY A 253 6.32 9.78 -6.73
N TRP A 254 6.87 8.69 -6.17
CA TRP A 254 8.33 8.57 -6.11
C TRP A 254 8.95 8.57 -7.50
N ASP A 255 8.60 7.58 -8.33
CA ASP A 255 9.17 7.33 -9.65
C ASP A 255 8.02 7.06 -10.64
N LEU A 256 7.22 8.09 -10.87
CA LEU A 256 6.16 8.03 -11.86
C LEU A 256 6.78 8.13 -13.27
N SER A 257 6.27 7.31 -14.18
CA SER A 257 6.43 7.51 -15.62
C SER A 257 5.02 7.61 -16.19
N PRO A 258 4.65 8.60 -17.02
CA PRO A 258 5.44 9.68 -17.63
C PRO A 258 5.50 10.99 -16.82
N ASN A 259 5.09 11.00 -15.55
CA ASN A 259 5.05 12.22 -14.72
C ASN A 259 6.33 12.38 -13.90
N ARG A 260 6.86 13.60 -13.75
CA ARG A 260 8.06 13.87 -12.95
C ARG A 260 7.75 13.73 -11.46
N GLY A 261 8.08 12.57 -10.89
CA GLY A 261 7.94 12.26 -9.46
C GLY A 261 8.93 13.00 -8.56
N ILE A 262 8.93 12.68 -7.25
CA ILE A 262 9.84 13.25 -6.25
C ILE A 262 11.29 13.06 -6.68
N ASN A 263 11.68 11.87 -7.15
CA ASN A 263 13.07 11.57 -7.51
C ASN A 263 13.55 12.30 -8.79
N GLN A 264 12.62 12.69 -9.66
CA GLN A 264 12.88 13.31 -10.96
C GLN A 264 12.67 14.84 -10.95
N ASN A 265 12.08 15.39 -9.88
CA ASN A 265 11.74 16.80 -9.79
C ASN A 265 12.46 17.48 -8.62
N PRO A 266 13.45 18.37 -8.89
CA PRO A 266 14.22 19.05 -7.85
C PRO A 266 13.39 19.89 -6.88
N ASP A 267 12.33 20.55 -7.36
CA ASP A 267 11.46 21.39 -6.51
C ASP A 267 10.62 20.55 -5.56
N ILE A 268 10.07 19.43 -6.04
CA ILE A 268 9.32 18.50 -5.19
C ILE A 268 10.27 17.79 -4.22
N MET A 269 11.46 17.37 -4.66
CA MET A 269 12.49 16.80 -3.80
C MET A 269 12.88 17.75 -2.67
N ARG A 270 13.10 19.04 -2.97
CA ARG A 270 13.36 20.06 -1.94
C ARG A 270 12.21 20.13 -0.94
N GLN A 271 10.97 20.25 -1.41
CA GLN A 271 9.80 20.29 -0.53
C GLN A 271 9.67 19.04 0.35
N PHE A 272 9.91 17.85 -0.20
CA PHE A 272 9.90 16.59 0.54
C PHE A 272 11.02 16.53 1.59
N ARG A 273 12.19 17.09 1.29
CA ARG A 273 13.30 17.25 2.25
C ARG A 273 12.96 18.21 3.38
N ASP A 274 12.25 19.29 3.09
CA ASP A 274 11.90 20.30 4.09
C ASP A 274 10.69 19.91 4.94
N LEU A 275 9.88 18.96 4.46
CA LEU A 275 8.71 18.50 5.18
C LEU A 275 9.13 17.66 6.40
N ILE A 276 8.68 18.09 7.56
CA ILE A 276 8.79 17.36 8.82
C ILE A 276 7.44 16.70 9.06
N PHE A 277 7.40 15.40 8.83
CA PHE A 277 6.26 14.56 9.12
C PHE A 277 6.73 13.52 10.14
#